data_AF-A0A6J2TR09-F1
#
_entry.id   AF-A0A6J2TR09-F1
#
_cell.length_a   1.000
_cell.length_b   1.000
_cell.length_c   1.000
_cell.angle_alpha   90.00
_cell.angle_beta   90.00
_cell.angle_gamma   90.00
#
_symmetry.space_group_name_H-M   'P 1'
#
loop_
_entity.id
_entity.type
_entity.pdbx_description
1 polymer ?
#
loop_
_entity_poly.entity_id
_entity_poly.type
_entity_poly.pdbx_seq_one_letter_code
_entity_poly.pdbx_strand_id
1 'polypeptide(L)'
;MPRRNPTKKLDVIGSLDLRPETAVGDYIESKQQEELFIKPPHQDSAGDSIELLFIANAREHETMLKLQQEMLANAKRQSEINADRVRKMYKTQDRLRKRFIEVNGFIKDCADKKRIAEKAISEETLLHEELIKSSEKYKESIAELKVFRGALKATVEEFKPYEKVLDEVVKVSDIFVSPKDCMDRCDALMLAQVEINNLEQQKTQEIEEMRKQMVKITNEAALTVLGLKNDLARLERSYNQSRSLCLKWEKILAGVKDSISTNYLAKERTLDAVNVLYRLLCRRRDMEPTYMRSDVENCMDFIKEEVELLKAILKQFEERKATKVPDKMPGTTAIDGAEC
;
A
#
# COMPACT_ATOMS: atom_id res chain seq x y z
N MET A 1 -33.82 -61.98 -107.60
CA MET A 1 -34.62 -60.79 -107.94
C MET A 1 -34.10 -60.22 -109.26
N PRO A 2 -34.97 -59.81 -110.20
CA PRO A 2 -34.62 -59.45 -111.57
C PRO A 2 -33.97 -58.06 -111.68
N ARG A 3 -33.13 -57.85 -112.71
CA ARG A 3 -32.49 -56.57 -113.01
C ARG A 3 -33.52 -55.54 -113.47
N ARG A 4 -33.49 -54.36 -112.84
CA ARG A 4 -34.32 -53.19 -113.11
C ARG A 4 -33.56 -52.30 -114.09
N ASN A 5 -34.03 -52.25 -115.33
CA ASN A 5 -33.67 -51.33 -116.42
C ASN A 5 -32.66 -51.87 -117.47
N PRO A 6 -33.12 -52.10 -118.72
CA PRO A 6 -32.28 -52.44 -119.87
C PRO A 6 -31.78 -51.16 -120.55
N THR A 7 -30.47 -50.99 -120.72
CA THR A 7 -29.93 -49.93 -121.58
C THR A 7 -29.87 -50.41 -123.02
N LYS A 8 -30.76 -49.81 -123.82
CA LYS A 8 -31.14 -50.11 -125.21
C LYS A 8 -30.25 -49.37 -126.23
N LYS A 9 -28.95 -49.64 -126.31
CA LYS A 9 -28.14 -49.14 -127.44
C LYS A 9 -27.19 -50.21 -127.95
N LEU A 10 -27.72 -51.01 -128.87
CA LEU A 10 -26.94 -51.66 -129.92
C LEU A 10 -26.46 -50.57 -130.89
N ASP A 11 -25.22 -50.70 -131.35
CA ASP A 11 -24.59 -49.95 -132.45
C ASP A 11 -24.64 -48.42 -132.38
N VAL A 12 -23.52 -47.78 -132.00
CA VAL A 12 -22.93 -46.66 -132.77
C VAL A 12 -21.43 -46.57 -132.45
N ILE A 13 -20.62 -46.81 -133.47
CA ILE A 13 -19.27 -46.28 -133.65
C ILE A 13 -19.38 -44.74 -133.69
N GLY A 14 -18.85 -44.01 -132.71
CA GLY A 14 -18.72 -42.55 -132.84
C GLY A 14 -18.81 -41.75 -131.55
N SER A 15 -17.83 -40.83 -131.42
CA SER A 15 -17.66 -39.79 -130.39
C SER A 15 -17.55 -40.22 -128.93
N LEU A 16 -16.29 -40.32 -128.49
CA LEU A 16 -15.80 -40.18 -127.12
C LEU A 16 -16.55 -39.08 -126.35
N ASP A 17 -17.45 -39.47 -125.45
CA ASP A 17 -17.82 -38.64 -124.31
C ASP A 17 -17.02 -39.16 -123.11
N LEU A 18 -15.74 -38.78 -123.09
CA LEU A 18 -14.74 -39.12 -122.09
C LEU A 18 -15.09 -38.47 -120.74
N ARG A 19 -15.88 -39.16 -119.93
CA ARG A 19 -15.91 -38.94 -118.48
C ARG A 19 -15.18 -40.11 -117.81
N PRO A 20 -13.91 -39.94 -117.41
CA PRO A 20 -13.10 -41.04 -116.88
C PRO A 20 -13.69 -41.65 -115.60
N GLU A 21 -14.46 -40.90 -114.82
CA GLU A 21 -15.08 -41.37 -113.59
C GLU A 21 -16.15 -42.45 -113.83
N THR A 22 -16.96 -42.33 -114.88
CA THR A 22 -18.00 -43.31 -115.25
C THR A 22 -17.46 -44.43 -116.13
N ALA A 23 -16.43 -44.17 -116.95
CA ALA A 23 -15.87 -45.18 -117.86
C ALA A 23 -15.27 -46.39 -117.12
N VAL A 24 -14.70 -46.18 -115.93
CA VAL A 24 -14.20 -47.27 -115.08
C VAL A 24 -15.36 -48.09 -114.50
N GLY A 25 -16.45 -47.43 -114.09
CA GLY A 25 -17.67 -48.09 -113.65
C GLY A 25 -18.29 -48.95 -114.76
N ASP A 26 -18.42 -48.39 -115.96
CA ASP A 26 -18.96 -49.09 -117.13
C ASP A 26 -18.06 -50.26 -117.56
N TYR A 27 -16.73 -50.13 -117.45
CA TYR A 27 -15.78 -51.22 -117.71
C TYR A 27 -15.89 -52.34 -116.67
N ILE A 28 -16.01 -52.01 -115.38
CA ILE A 28 -16.17 -53.00 -114.30
C ILE A 28 -17.54 -53.70 -114.43
N GLU A 29 -18.61 -52.95 -114.72
CA GLU A 29 -19.93 -53.53 -114.96
C GLU A 29 -19.95 -54.39 -116.22
N SER A 30 -19.25 -54.01 -117.30
CA SER A 30 -19.08 -54.83 -118.50
C SER A 30 -18.34 -56.14 -118.19
N LYS A 31 -17.25 -56.08 -117.42
CA LYS A 31 -16.51 -57.27 -116.92
C LYS A 31 -17.39 -58.19 -116.07
N GLN A 32 -18.23 -57.63 -115.20
CA GLN A 32 -19.18 -58.40 -114.38
C GLN A 32 -20.39 -58.92 -115.18
N GLN A 33 -20.74 -58.27 -116.29
CA GLN A 33 -21.79 -58.73 -117.19
C GLN A 33 -21.31 -59.87 -118.09
N GLU A 34 -20.02 -59.93 -118.45
CA GLU A 34 -19.42 -61.10 -119.12
C GLU A 34 -19.45 -62.36 -118.24
N GLU A 35 -19.34 -62.24 -116.91
CA GLU A 35 -19.50 -63.39 -116.00
C GLU A 35 -20.95 -63.89 -115.89
N LEU A 36 -21.93 -63.09 -116.30
CA LEU A 36 -23.37 -63.41 -116.27
C LEU A 36 -23.93 -63.68 -117.67
N PHE A 37 -23.14 -64.34 -118.51
CA PHE A 37 -23.59 -64.85 -119.81
C PHE A 37 -24.82 -65.76 -119.63
N ILE A 38 -25.99 -65.25 -120.01
CA ILE A 38 -27.18 -66.08 -120.27
C ILE A 38 -26.89 -66.82 -121.57
N LYS A 39 -26.50 -68.10 -121.48
CA LYS A 39 -26.36 -68.96 -122.65
C LYS A 39 -27.71 -69.00 -123.41
N PRO A 40 -27.75 -68.66 -124.72
CA PRO A 40 -28.95 -68.82 -125.54
C PRO A 40 -29.39 -70.30 -125.54
N PRO A 41 -30.70 -70.61 -125.67
CA PRO A 41 -31.15 -72.00 -125.73
C PRO A 41 -30.57 -72.66 -126.99
N HIS A 42 -29.58 -73.53 -126.80
CA HIS A 42 -28.96 -74.28 -127.88
C HIS A 42 -29.99 -75.28 -128.42
N GLN A 43 -30.49 -75.03 -129.63
CA GLN A 43 -31.44 -75.92 -130.32
C GLN A 43 -30.78 -77.18 -130.93
N ASP A 44 -29.47 -77.36 -130.77
CA ASP A 44 -28.70 -78.54 -131.20
C ASP A 44 -27.81 -79.09 -130.07
N SER A 45 -28.33 -79.12 -128.84
CA SER A 45 -27.84 -80.01 -127.79
C SER A 45 -28.91 -81.08 -127.59
N ALA A 46 -28.53 -82.35 -127.69
CA ALA A 46 -29.43 -83.48 -127.46
C ALA A 46 -30.25 -83.21 -126.19
N GLY A 47 -31.58 -83.15 -126.34
CA GLY A 47 -32.47 -82.83 -125.24
C GLY A 47 -32.09 -83.70 -124.05
N ASP A 48 -31.83 -83.05 -122.92
CA ASP A 48 -31.51 -83.77 -121.69
C ASP A 48 -32.69 -84.71 -121.42
N SER A 49 -32.50 -86.00 -121.68
CA SER A 49 -33.47 -87.02 -121.30
C SER A 49 -33.78 -86.82 -119.81
N ILE A 50 -34.97 -87.24 -119.34
CA ILE A 50 -35.31 -87.18 -117.91
C ILE A 50 -34.16 -87.75 -117.04
N GLU A 51 -33.44 -88.73 -117.60
CA GLU A 51 -32.24 -89.33 -117.01
C GLU A 51 -31.06 -88.35 -116.94
N LEU A 52 -30.77 -87.58 -118.00
CA LEU A 52 -29.73 -86.54 -117.98
C LEU A 52 -30.05 -85.39 -117.02
N LEU A 53 -31.30 -84.93 -116.95
CA LEU A 53 -31.75 -83.93 -115.94
C LEU A 53 -31.71 -84.48 -114.52
N PHE A 54 -32.07 -85.75 -114.34
CA PHE A 54 -31.93 -86.42 -113.05
C PHE A 54 -30.46 -86.55 -112.66
N ILE A 55 -29.57 -86.86 -113.62
CA ILE A 55 -28.11 -86.89 -113.40
C ILE A 55 -27.58 -85.49 -113.06
N ALA A 56 -28.04 -84.43 -113.72
CA ALA A 56 -27.65 -83.05 -113.44
C ALA A 56 -28.14 -82.59 -112.06
N ASN A 57 -29.43 -82.79 -111.73
CA ASN A 57 -29.97 -82.49 -110.40
C ASN A 57 -29.34 -83.34 -109.29
N ALA A 58 -29.03 -84.61 -109.56
CA ALA A 58 -28.33 -85.47 -108.61
C ALA A 58 -26.91 -84.94 -108.36
N ARG A 59 -26.20 -84.49 -109.41
CA ARG A 59 -24.88 -83.84 -109.28
C ARG A 59 -24.99 -82.52 -108.53
N GLU A 60 -25.97 -81.67 -108.83
CA GLU A 60 -26.19 -80.40 -108.13
C GLU A 60 -26.54 -80.62 -106.65
N HIS A 61 -27.43 -81.57 -106.36
CA HIS A 61 -27.76 -81.98 -105.01
C HIS A 61 -26.52 -82.53 -104.28
N GLU A 62 -25.69 -83.32 -104.96
CA GLU A 62 -24.42 -83.79 -104.41
C GLU A 62 -23.44 -82.63 -104.14
N THR A 63 -23.38 -81.62 -105.02
CA THR A 63 -22.58 -80.40 -104.78
C THR A 63 -23.15 -79.54 -103.66
N MET A 64 -24.46 -79.46 -103.52
CA MET A 64 -25.15 -78.73 -102.45
C MET A 64 -24.92 -79.41 -101.10
N LEU A 65 -24.98 -80.74 -101.04
CA LEU A 65 -24.65 -81.51 -99.85
C LEU A 65 -23.20 -81.30 -99.45
N LYS A 66 -22.26 -81.31 -100.41
CA LYS A 66 -20.85 -80.98 -100.17
C LYS A 66 -20.70 -79.55 -99.61
N LEU A 67 -21.37 -78.57 -100.21
CA LEU A 67 -21.35 -77.18 -99.74
C LEU A 67 -21.98 -77.00 -98.35
N GLN A 68 -23.08 -77.68 -98.06
CA GLN A 68 -23.72 -77.65 -96.75
C GLN A 68 -22.82 -78.28 -95.68
N GLN A 69 -22.14 -79.38 -96.02
CA GLN A 69 -21.12 -79.99 -95.16
C GLN A 69 -19.96 -79.03 -94.92
N GLU A 70 -19.48 -78.33 -95.96
CA GLU A 70 -18.44 -77.30 -95.84
C GLU A 70 -18.88 -76.11 -94.98
N MET A 71 -20.10 -75.60 -95.16
CA MET A 71 -20.64 -74.51 -94.36
C MET A 71 -20.82 -74.91 -92.89
N LEU A 72 -21.33 -76.11 -92.61
CA LEU A 72 -21.42 -76.62 -91.26
C LEU A 72 -20.04 -76.83 -90.63
N ALA A 73 -19.07 -77.34 -91.41
CA ALA A 73 -17.69 -77.49 -90.96
C ALA A 73 -17.02 -76.13 -90.70
N ASN A 74 -17.30 -75.11 -91.52
CA ASN A 74 -16.80 -73.75 -91.35
C ASN A 74 -17.48 -73.04 -90.17
N ALA A 75 -18.79 -73.20 -89.99
CA ALA A 75 -19.53 -72.64 -88.87
C ALA A 75 -19.09 -73.26 -87.54
N LYS A 76 -18.85 -74.58 -87.50
CA LYS A 76 -18.26 -75.25 -86.34
C LYS A 76 -16.86 -74.71 -86.03
N ARG A 77 -15.97 -74.63 -87.02
CA ARG A 77 -14.63 -74.03 -86.87
C ARG A 77 -14.71 -72.57 -86.38
N GLN A 78 -15.61 -71.76 -86.93
CA GLN A 78 -15.76 -70.37 -86.53
C GLN A 78 -16.34 -70.21 -85.13
N SER A 79 -17.28 -71.07 -84.73
CA SER A 79 -17.82 -71.14 -83.37
C SER A 79 -16.72 -71.50 -82.36
N GLU A 80 -15.86 -72.47 -82.69
CA GLU A 80 -14.71 -72.84 -81.87
C GLU A 80 -13.71 -71.67 -81.72
N ILE A 81 -13.37 -70.99 -82.83
CA ILE A 81 -12.51 -69.80 -82.81
C ILE A 81 -13.11 -68.67 -81.98
N ASN A 82 -14.42 -68.44 -82.10
CA ASN A 82 -15.11 -67.39 -81.34
C ASN A 82 -15.20 -67.76 -79.85
N ALA A 83 -15.49 -69.01 -79.51
CA ALA A 83 -15.45 -69.51 -78.14
C ALA A 83 -14.05 -69.34 -77.52
N ASP A 84 -13.00 -69.59 -78.30
CA ASP A 84 -11.61 -69.37 -77.88
C ASP A 84 -11.28 -67.88 -77.70
N ARG A 85 -11.77 -67.00 -78.57
CA ARG A 85 -11.63 -65.54 -78.40
C ARG A 85 -12.33 -65.05 -77.14
N VAL A 86 -13.56 -65.48 -76.89
CA VAL A 86 -14.32 -65.13 -75.68
C VAL A 86 -13.59 -65.65 -74.43
N ARG A 87 -13.10 -66.88 -74.45
CA ARG A 87 -12.28 -67.43 -73.34
C ARG A 87 -11.00 -66.62 -73.11
N LYS A 88 -10.29 -66.22 -74.16
CA LYS A 88 -9.09 -65.36 -74.06
C LYS A 88 -9.43 -63.97 -73.51
N MET A 89 -10.54 -63.39 -73.92
CA MET A 89 -11.02 -62.11 -73.42
C MET A 89 -11.28 -62.16 -71.91
N TYR A 90 -12.05 -63.15 -71.43
CA TYR A 90 -12.30 -63.32 -69.99
C TYR A 90 -11.02 -63.56 -69.19
N LYS A 91 -10.09 -64.39 -69.69
CA LYS A 91 -8.77 -64.58 -69.07
C LYS A 91 -7.98 -63.28 -68.96
N THR A 92 -8.06 -62.41 -69.98
CA THR A 92 -7.36 -61.13 -69.99
C THR A 92 -8.02 -60.13 -69.03
N GLN A 93 -9.35 -60.09 -69.00
CA GLN A 93 -10.12 -59.27 -68.07
C GLN A 93 -9.83 -59.65 -66.61
N ASP A 94 -9.81 -60.94 -66.29
CA ASP A 94 -9.47 -61.41 -64.94
C ASP A 94 -8.04 -61.05 -64.55
N ARG A 95 -7.09 -61.17 -65.48
CA ARG A 95 -5.70 -60.73 -65.25
C ARG A 95 -5.62 -59.23 -64.98
N LEU A 96 -6.37 -58.42 -65.71
CA LEU A 96 -6.43 -56.98 -65.50
C LEU A 96 -7.07 -56.63 -64.16
N ARG A 97 -8.16 -57.31 -63.77
CA ARG A 97 -8.79 -57.13 -62.45
C ARG A 97 -7.83 -57.46 -61.31
N LYS A 98 -7.10 -58.58 -61.40
CA LYS A 98 -6.09 -58.95 -60.40
C LYS A 98 -5.01 -57.87 -60.28
N ARG A 99 -4.46 -57.41 -61.40
CA ARG A 99 -3.48 -56.31 -61.43
C ARG A 99 -4.04 -55.00 -60.86
N PHE A 100 -5.30 -54.69 -61.14
CA PHE A 100 -5.92 -53.48 -60.59
C PHE A 100 -6.06 -53.55 -59.07
N ILE A 101 -6.45 -54.72 -58.54
CA ILE A 101 -6.50 -54.94 -57.08
C ILE A 101 -5.10 -54.84 -56.47
N GLU A 102 -4.09 -55.44 -57.10
CA GLU A 102 -2.68 -55.36 -56.66
C GLU A 102 -2.17 -53.92 -56.64
N VAL A 103 -2.39 -53.16 -57.71
CA VAL A 103 -1.95 -51.76 -57.82
C VAL A 103 -2.70 -50.87 -56.83
N ASN A 104 -4.02 -51.05 -56.67
CA ASN A 104 -4.79 -50.28 -55.70
C ASN A 104 -4.37 -50.62 -54.25
N GLY A 105 -4.10 -51.89 -53.96
CA GLY A 105 -3.51 -52.32 -52.70
C GLY A 105 -2.16 -51.65 -52.46
N PHE A 106 -1.27 -51.66 -53.46
CA PHE A 106 0.03 -51.00 -53.37
C PHE A 106 -0.06 -49.49 -53.14
N ILE A 107 -0.98 -48.80 -53.81
CA ILE A 107 -1.20 -47.36 -53.62
C ILE A 107 -1.69 -47.08 -52.19
N LYS A 108 -2.62 -47.88 -51.67
CA LYS A 108 -3.08 -47.77 -50.28
C LYS A 108 -1.94 -48.02 -49.29
N ASP A 109 -1.17 -49.07 -49.48
CA ASP A 109 -0.02 -49.38 -48.63
C ASP A 109 1.03 -48.26 -48.65
N CYS A 110 1.28 -47.65 -49.81
CA CYS A 110 2.18 -46.52 -49.92
C CYS A 110 1.62 -45.28 -49.22
N ALA A 111 0.32 -45.01 -49.33
CA ALA A 111 -0.33 -43.90 -48.64
C ALA A 111 -0.31 -44.10 -47.11
N ASP A 112 -0.56 -45.31 -46.64
CA ASP A 112 -0.51 -45.65 -45.22
C ASP A 112 0.91 -45.57 -44.68
N LYS A 113 1.91 -46.11 -45.39
CA LYS A 113 3.33 -45.97 -45.03
C LYS A 113 3.77 -44.51 -45.00
N LYS A 114 3.35 -43.71 -45.98
CA LYS A 114 3.63 -42.26 -46.00
C LYS A 114 3.02 -41.58 -44.79
N ARG A 115 1.77 -41.87 -44.46
CA ARG A 115 1.09 -41.29 -43.29
C ARG A 115 1.75 -41.69 -41.98
N ILE A 116 2.20 -42.94 -41.84
CA ILE A 116 2.95 -43.40 -40.67
C ILE A 116 4.30 -42.68 -40.56
N ALA A 117 5.03 -42.56 -41.67
CA ALA A 117 6.30 -41.84 -41.70
C ALA A 117 6.12 -40.35 -41.37
N GLU A 118 5.11 -39.69 -41.92
CA GLU A 118 4.79 -38.28 -41.62
C GLU A 118 4.45 -38.09 -40.13
N LYS A 119 3.68 -39.01 -39.53
CA LYS A 119 3.42 -38.99 -38.09
C LYS A 119 4.70 -39.16 -37.27
N ALA A 120 5.51 -40.15 -37.58
CA ALA A 120 6.78 -40.39 -36.88
C ALA A 120 7.73 -39.18 -37.01
N ILE A 121 7.82 -38.57 -38.19
CA ILE A 121 8.58 -37.34 -38.40
C ILE A 121 8.02 -36.22 -37.53
N SER A 122 6.70 -36.03 -37.49
CA SER A 122 6.09 -34.97 -36.68
C SER A 122 6.35 -35.17 -35.18
N GLU A 123 6.23 -36.39 -34.67
CA GLU A 123 6.49 -36.73 -33.27
C GLU A 123 7.95 -36.50 -32.91
N GLU A 124 8.89 -36.96 -33.75
CA GLU A 124 10.33 -36.73 -33.57
C GLU A 124 10.68 -35.24 -33.64
N THR A 125 10.07 -34.46 -34.54
CA THR A 125 10.32 -33.01 -34.60
C THR A 125 9.88 -32.29 -33.32
N LEU A 126 8.73 -32.66 -32.75
CA LEU A 126 8.25 -32.09 -31.49
C LEU A 126 9.19 -32.46 -30.34
N LEU A 127 9.60 -33.73 -30.26
CA LEU A 127 10.53 -34.20 -29.24
C LEU A 127 11.90 -33.51 -29.37
N HIS A 128 12.39 -33.30 -30.59
CA HIS A 128 13.61 -32.54 -30.83
C HIS A 128 13.49 -31.08 -30.38
N GLU A 129 12.38 -30.40 -30.66
CA GLU A 129 12.17 -29.04 -30.18
C GLU A 129 12.15 -28.94 -28.65
N GLU A 130 11.50 -29.88 -27.97
CA GLU A 130 11.49 -29.94 -26.50
C GLU A 130 12.89 -30.19 -25.93
N LEU A 131 13.63 -31.13 -26.52
CA LEU A 131 15.01 -31.41 -26.13
C LEU A 131 15.91 -30.19 -26.34
N ILE A 132 15.79 -29.48 -27.47
CA ILE A 132 16.54 -28.25 -27.74
C ILE A 132 16.25 -27.19 -26.67
N LYS A 133 14.97 -26.93 -26.38
CA LYS A 133 14.56 -25.98 -25.33
C LYS A 133 15.11 -26.36 -23.96
N SER A 134 15.08 -27.65 -23.61
CA SER A 134 15.66 -28.13 -22.35
C SER A 134 17.18 -27.95 -22.31
N SER A 135 17.87 -28.24 -23.42
CA SER A 135 19.32 -28.07 -23.55
C SER A 135 19.73 -26.61 -23.41
N GLU A 136 18.96 -25.68 -24.00
CA GLU A 136 19.16 -24.24 -23.84
C GLU A 136 19.01 -23.79 -22.40
N LYS A 137 17.94 -24.20 -21.71
CA LYS A 137 17.75 -23.92 -20.27
C LYS A 137 18.91 -24.44 -19.42
N TYR A 138 19.40 -25.65 -19.69
CA TYR A 138 20.57 -26.18 -18.97
C TYR A 138 21.84 -25.39 -19.28
N LYS A 139 22.04 -24.93 -20.51
CA LYS A 139 23.19 -24.07 -20.86
C LYS A 139 23.13 -22.73 -20.13
N GLU A 140 21.95 -22.11 -20.04
CA GLU A 140 21.73 -20.88 -19.27
C GLU A 140 22.04 -21.10 -17.79
N SER A 141 21.47 -22.15 -17.18
CA SER A 141 21.75 -22.49 -15.77
C SER A 141 23.24 -22.76 -15.50
N ILE A 142 23.93 -23.46 -16.41
CA ILE A 142 25.37 -23.68 -16.31
C ILE A 142 26.14 -22.35 -16.43
N ALA A 143 25.69 -21.42 -17.26
CA ALA A 143 26.31 -20.10 -17.38
C ALA A 143 26.14 -19.29 -16.09
N GLU A 144 24.94 -19.25 -15.52
CA GLU A 144 24.66 -18.60 -14.23
C GLU A 144 25.51 -19.20 -13.10
N LEU A 145 25.56 -20.52 -12.99
CA LEU A 145 26.38 -21.21 -12.00
C LEU A 145 27.88 -20.94 -12.18
N LYS A 146 28.34 -20.78 -13.43
CA LYS A 146 29.73 -20.38 -13.70
C LYS A 146 30.02 -18.96 -13.23
N VAL A 147 29.10 -18.02 -13.45
CA VAL A 147 29.22 -16.64 -12.96
C VAL A 147 29.22 -16.63 -11.44
N PHE A 148 28.28 -17.33 -10.80
CA PHE A 148 28.22 -17.47 -9.35
C PHE A 148 29.50 -18.09 -8.77
N ARG A 149 30.01 -19.16 -9.40
CA ARG A 149 31.30 -19.77 -9.01
C ARG A 149 32.46 -18.79 -9.17
N GLY A 150 32.45 -17.96 -10.22
CA GLY A 150 33.43 -16.90 -10.43
C GLY A 150 33.41 -15.88 -9.30
N ALA A 151 32.21 -15.39 -8.95
CA ALA A 151 32.01 -14.46 -7.83
C ALA A 151 32.45 -15.09 -6.50
N LEU A 152 32.07 -16.34 -6.22
CA LEU A 152 32.48 -17.05 -5.01
C LEU A 152 34.00 -17.26 -4.93
N LYS A 153 34.65 -17.53 -6.06
CA LYS A 153 36.11 -17.61 -6.10
C LYS A 153 36.77 -16.25 -5.85
N ALA A 154 36.21 -15.18 -6.39
CA ALA A 154 36.71 -13.84 -6.14
C ALA A 154 36.59 -13.48 -4.66
N THR A 155 35.44 -13.72 -4.03
CA THR A 155 35.26 -13.47 -2.59
C THR A 155 36.18 -14.35 -1.74
N VAL A 156 36.38 -15.62 -2.09
CA VAL A 156 37.35 -16.48 -1.39
C VAL A 156 38.78 -15.93 -1.51
N GLU A 157 39.20 -15.44 -2.68
CA GLU A 157 40.52 -14.80 -2.84
C GLU A 157 40.62 -13.47 -2.09
N GLU A 158 39.53 -12.70 -1.96
CA GLU A 158 39.46 -11.50 -1.11
C GLU A 158 39.61 -11.85 0.38
N PHE A 159 39.05 -12.99 0.82
CA PHE A 159 39.11 -13.40 2.24
C PHE A 159 40.39 -14.13 2.65
N LYS A 160 41.13 -14.68 1.68
CA LYS A 160 42.37 -15.44 1.88
C LYS A 160 43.47 -14.70 2.67
N PRO A 161 43.68 -13.38 2.55
CA PRO A 161 44.62 -12.65 3.40
C PRO A 161 44.20 -12.67 4.86
N TYR A 162 42.91 -12.55 5.16
CA TYR A 162 42.40 -12.58 6.53
C TYR A 162 42.51 -13.99 7.14
N GLU A 163 42.28 -15.03 6.34
CA GLU A 163 42.54 -16.42 6.76
C GLU A 163 44.01 -16.63 7.15
N LYS A 164 44.96 -16.12 6.36
CA LYS A 164 46.39 -16.17 6.71
C LYS A 164 46.70 -15.46 8.02
N VAL A 165 46.10 -14.29 8.25
CA VAL A 165 46.27 -13.56 9.52
C VAL A 165 45.71 -14.36 10.68
N LEU A 166 44.52 -14.97 10.55
CA LEU A 166 43.95 -15.83 11.58
C LEU A 166 44.83 -17.04 11.87
N ASP A 167 45.39 -17.68 10.84
CA ASP A 167 46.36 -18.77 10.99
C ASP A 167 47.65 -18.32 11.70
N GLU A 168 48.15 -17.12 11.40
CA GLU A 168 49.32 -16.53 12.08
C GLU A 168 49.01 -16.22 13.54
N VAL A 169 47.84 -15.66 13.84
CA VAL A 169 47.40 -15.37 15.22
C VAL A 169 47.27 -16.66 16.04
N VAL A 170 46.70 -17.71 15.47
CA VAL A 170 46.59 -19.03 16.13
C VAL A 170 47.97 -19.65 16.38
N LYS A 171 48.94 -19.42 15.49
CA LYS A 171 50.33 -19.90 15.69
C LYS A 171 51.09 -19.13 16.78
N VAL A 172 50.82 -17.84 16.94
CA VAL A 172 51.52 -16.97 17.90
C VAL A 172 50.89 -17.04 19.28
N SER A 173 49.57 -17.22 19.36
CA SER A 173 48.83 -17.23 20.61
C SER A 173 48.37 -18.64 20.99
N ASP A 174 48.84 -19.12 22.14
CA ASP A 174 48.38 -20.38 22.76
C ASP A 174 46.90 -20.33 23.23
N ILE A 175 46.26 -19.17 23.13
CA ILE A 175 44.88 -18.93 23.61
C ILE A 175 43.84 -19.55 22.66
N PHE A 176 44.18 -19.70 21.38
CA PHE A 176 43.28 -20.19 20.34
C PHE A 176 43.75 -21.54 19.80
N VAL A 177 42.85 -22.51 19.73
CA VAL A 177 43.17 -23.85 19.21
C VAL A 177 43.01 -23.93 17.68
N SER A 178 42.13 -23.12 17.12
CA SER A 178 41.80 -23.09 15.69
C SER A 178 41.37 -21.68 15.29
N PRO A 179 41.54 -21.28 14.01
CA PRO A 179 40.95 -20.04 13.48
C PRO A 179 39.45 -19.93 13.76
N LYS A 180 38.74 -21.07 13.78
CA LYS A 180 37.32 -21.14 14.14
C LYS A 180 37.06 -20.78 15.61
N ASP A 181 37.89 -21.24 16.54
CA ASP A 181 37.80 -20.88 17.97
C ASP A 181 38.06 -19.37 18.17
N CYS A 182 38.97 -18.78 17.38
CA CYS A 182 39.14 -17.33 17.36
C CYS A 182 37.88 -16.60 16.91
N MET A 183 37.25 -17.05 15.82
CA MET A 183 36.00 -16.47 15.31
C MET A 183 34.84 -16.63 16.30
N ASP A 184 34.62 -17.84 16.84
CA ASP A 184 33.53 -18.14 17.78
C ASP A 184 33.65 -17.28 19.07
N ARG A 185 34.88 -17.04 19.56
CA ARG A 185 35.10 -16.14 20.71
C ARG A 185 34.91 -14.67 20.36
N CYS A 186 35.31 -14.24 19.17
CA CYS A 186 35.01 -12.89 18.69
C CYS A 186 33.50 -12.68 18.58
N ASP A 187 32.75 -13.65 18.06
CA ASP A 187 31.30 -13.59 17.98
C ASP A 187 30.66 -13.53 19.38
N ALA A 188 31.13 -14.37 20.31
CA ALA A 188 30.68 -14.32 21.70
C ALA A 188 30.97 -12.97 22.37
N LEU A 189 32.15 -12.38 22.13
CA LEU A 189 32.51 -11.06 22.62
C LEU A 189 31.66 -9.95 22.00
N MET A 190 31.36 -10.04 20.69
CA MET A 190 30.48 -9.11 20.00
C MET A 190 29.06 -9.18 20.55
N LEU A 191 28.54 -10.38 20.79
CA LEU A 191 27.23 -10.59 21.43
C LEU A 191 27.21 -10.04 22.86
N ALA A 192 28.23 -10.34 23.66
CA ALA A 192 28.38 -9.81 25.00
C ALA A 192 28.44 -8.27 25.00
N GLN A 193 29.15 -7.67 24.05
CA GLN A 193 29.21 -6.21 23.90
C GLN A 193 27.84 -5.61 23.61
N VAL A 194 27.04 -6.26 22.76
CA VAL A 194 25.67 -5.81 22.47
C VAL A 194 24.78 -5.92 23.72
N GLU A 195 24.88 -7.02 24.47
CA GLU A 195 24.14 -7.19 25.72
C GLU A 195 24.54 -6.17 26.79
N ILE A 196 25.84 -5.91 26.96
CA ILE A 196 26.36 -4.89 27.87
C ILE A 196 25.83 -3.51 27.47
N ASN A 197 25.93 -3.13 26.20
CA ASN A 197 25.42 -1.85 25.71
C ASN A 197 23.91 -1.70 25.99
N ASN A 198 23.12 -2.76 25.79
CA ASN A 198 21.70 -2.74 26.07
C ASN A 198 21.42 -2.55 27.58
N LEU A 199 22.16 -3.24 28.45
CA LEU A 199 22.06 -3.08 29.90
C LEU A 199 22.49 -1.67 30.35
N GLU A 200 23.56 -1.12 29.79
CA GLU A 200 24.02 0.24 30.07
C GLU A 200 22.97 1.28 29.68
N GLN A 201 22.33 1.12 28.51
CA GLN A 201 21.24 2.00 28.09
C GLN A 201 20.04 1.91 29.04
N GLN A 202 19.64 0.71 29.45
CA GLN A 202 18.57 0.53 30.44
C GLN A 202 18.91 1.20 31.77
N LYS A 203 20.12 1.01 32.28
CA LYS A 203 20.57 1.64 33.53
C LYS A 203 20.63 3.16 33.43
N THR A 204 21.05 3.68 32.29
CA THR A 204 21.05 5.13 32.03
C THR A 204 19.64 5.69 32.03
N GLN A 205 18.68 4.99 31.43
CA GLN A 205 17.26 5.36 31.45
C GLN A 205 16.70 5.35 32.89
N GLU A 206 16.98 4.30 33.67
CA GLU A 206 16.58 4.23 35.09
C GLU A 206 17.15 5.42 35.89
N ILE A 207 18.42 5.77 35.68
CA ILE A 207 19.06 6.93 36.34
C ILE A 207 18.39 8.24 35.92
N GLU A 208 18.07 8.41 34.64
CA GLU A 208 17.37 9.60 34.16
C GLU A 208 15.95 9.71 34.74
N GLU A 209 15.24 8.60 34.87
CA GLU A 209 13.92 8.56 35.49
C GLU A 209 14.00 8.93 36.97
N MET A 210 14.94 8.36 37.73
CA MET A 210 15.20 8.74 39.11
C MET A 210 15.55 10.23 39.23
N ARG A 211 16.39 10.76 38.32
CA ARG A 211 16.72 12.19 38.29
C ARG A 211 15.49 13.06 38.02
N LYS A 212 14.64 12.67 37.08
CA LYS A 212 13.37 13.36 36.80
C LYS A 212 12.45 13.35 38.02
N GLN A 213 12.34 12.22 38.72
CA GLN A 213 11.56 12.12 39.96
C GLN A 213 12.14 13.00 41.08
N MET A 214 13.46 12.98 41.28
CA MET A 214 14.13 13.83 42.27
C MET A 214 13.88 15.32 42.00
N VAL A 215 13.98 15.76 40.74
CA VAL A 215 13.68 17.15 40.36
C VAL A 215 12.23 17.51 40.63
N LYS A 216 11.27 16.62 40.32
CA LYS A 216 9.85 16.83 40.65
C LYS A 216 9.64 17.01 42.14
N ILE A 217 10.14 16.09 42.97
CA ILE A 217 10.03 16.15 44.43
C ILE A 217 10.68 17.44 44.97
N THR A 218 11.85 17.82 44.43
CA THR A 218 12.54 19.06 44.85
C THR A 218 11.73 20.29 44.47
N ASN A 219 11.13 20.33 43.29
CA ASN A 219 10.26 21.43 42.85
C ASN A 219 8.99 21.51 43.71
N GLU A 220 8.36 20.37 44.00
CA GLU A 220 7.21 20.30 44.90
C GLU A 220 7.57 20.81 46.30
N ALA A 221 8.69 20.37 46.88
CA ALA A 221 9.19 20.86 48.16
C ALA A 221 9.53 22.36 48.12
N ALA A 222 10.10 22.86 47.03
CA ALA A 222 10.37 24.29 46.87
C ALA A 222 9.06 25.10 46.82
N LEU A 223 8.02 24.59 46.15
CA LEU A 223 6.70 25.19 46.10
C LEU A 223 6.01 25.18 47.48
N THR A 224 6.12 24.09 48.25
CA THR A 224 5.57 24.04 49.61
C THR A 224 6.29 25.02 50.55
N VAL A 225 7.62 25.09 50.49
CA VAL A 225 8.40 26.07 51.25
C VAL A 225 8.03 27.51 50.87
N LEU A 226 7.82 27.78 49.59
CA LEU A 226 7.37 29.10 49.12
C LEU A 226 5.95 29.42 49.62
N GLY A 227 5.05 28.45 49.64
CA GLY A 227 3.73 28.56 50.26
C GLY A 227 3.81 28.90 51.75
N LEU A 228 4.59 28.14 52.52
CA LEU A 228 4.82 28.38 53.94
C LEU A 228 5.45 29.76 54.21
N LYS A 229 6.38 30.21 53.36
CA LYS A 229 6.97 31.54 53.47
C LYS A 229 5.93 32.64 53.25
N ASN A 230 5.00 32.45 52.32
CA ASN A 230 3.89 33.39 52.11
C ASN A 230 2.95 33.43 53.33
N ASP A 231 2.57 32.26 53.85
CA ASP A 231 1.73 32.16 55.05
C ASP A 231 2.40 32.79 56.28
N LEU A 232 3.71 32.58 56.46
CA LEU A 232 4.50 33.22 57.50
C LEU A 232 4.50 34.75 57.35
N ALA A 233 4.74 35.26 56.14
CA ALA A 233 4.67 36.70 55.89
C ALA A 233 3.26 37.27 56.13
N ARG A 234 2.19 36.51 55.84
CA ARG A 234 0.80 36.90 56.18
C ARG A 234 0.60 36.97 57.69
N LEU A 235 1.12 35.98 58.43
CA LEU A 235 1.01 35.93 59.88
C LEU A 235 1.80 37.07 60.55
N GLU A 236 3.03 37.34 60.10
CA GLU A 236 3.85 38.45 60.60
C GLU A 236 3.18 39.81 60.39
N ARG A 237 2.56 40.03 59.22
CA ARG A 237 1.79 41.26 58.96
C ARG A 237 0.62 41.39 59.93
N SER A 238 -0.16 40.32 60.10
CA SER A 238 -1.30 40.30 61.04
C SER A 238 -0.85 40.56 62.48
N TYR A 239 0.24 39.90 62.90
CA TYR A 239 0.84 40.10 64.23
C TYR A 239 1.29 41.55 64.44
N ASN A 240 2.02 42.12 63.48
CA ASN A 240 2.48 43.52 63.56
C ASN A 240 1.31 44.50 63.60
N GLN A 241 0.24 44.24 62.84
CA GLN A 241 -0.97 45.05 62.87
C GLN A 241 -1.62 45.00 64.26
N SER A 242 -1.85 43.81 64.81
CA SER A 242 -2.40 43.61 66.16
C SER A 242 -1.52 44.24 67.24
N ARG A 243 -0.19 44.10 67.15
CA ARG A 243 0.76 44.75 68.05
C ARG A 243 0.66 46.27 67.98
N SER A 244 0.57 46.84 66.78
CA SER A 244 0.41 48.28 66.60
C SER A 244 -0.90 48.81 67.21
N LEU A 245 -1.98 48.02 67.11
CA LEU A 245 -3.26 48.36 67.73
C LEU A 245 -3.18 48.27 69.25
N CYS A 246 -2.54 47.23 69.78
CA CYS A 246 -2.30 47.09 71.22
C CYS A 246 -1.53 48.28 71.78
N LEU A 247 -0.41 48.67 71.16
CA LEU A 247 0.37 49.85 71.57
C LEU A 247 -0.44 51.15 71.51
N LYS A 248 -1.32 51.32 70.50
CA LYS A 248 -2.23 52.47 70.43
C LYS A 248 -3.18 52.50 71.61
N TRP A 249 -3.80 51.37 71.93
CA TRP A 249 -4.72 51.25 73.07
C TRP A 249 -4.02 51.43 74.41
N GLU A 250 -2.81 50.87 74.57
CA GLU A 250 -1.98 51.10 75.76
C GLU A 250 -1.64 52.58 75.93
N LYS A 251 -1.29 53.29 74.85
CA LYS A 251 -1.04 54.74 74.90
C LYS A 251 -2.28 55.53 75.29
N ILE A 252 -3.44 55.19 74.73
CA ILE A 252 -4.71 55.83 75.10
C ILE A 252 -5.02 55.55 76.57
N LEU A 253 -4.88 54.32 77.02
CA LEU A 253 -5.14 53.91 78.41
C LEU A 253 -4.20 54.62 79.39
N ALA A 254 -2.90 54.73 79.06
CA ALA A 254 -1.93 55.47 79.84
C ALA A 254 -2.32 56.96 79.94
N GLY A 255 -2.70 57.59 78.81
CA GLY A 255 -3.16 58.97 78.79
C GLY A 255 -4.44 59.20 79.61
N VAL A 256 -5.38 58.25 79.59
CA VAL A 256 -6.59 58.28 80.44
C VAL A 256 -6.21 58.15 81.91
N LYS A 257 -5.32 57.21 82.25
CA LYS A 257 -4.83 57.03 83.63
C LYS A 257 -4.15 58.29 84.16
N ASP A 258 -3.28 58.91 83.35
CA ASP A 258 -2.60 60.14 83.72
C ASP A 258 -3.60 61.28 83.91
N SER A 259 -4.57 61.44 83.00
CA SER A 259 -5.66 62.42 83.13
C SER A 259 -6.49 62.21 84.40
N ILE A 260 -6.85 60.97 84.73
CA ILE A 260 -7.57 60.65 85.97
C ILE A 260 -6.70 61.03 87.18
N SER A 261 -5.42 60.68 87.17
CA SER A 261 -4.50 60.99 88.28
C SER A 261 -4.30 62.50 88.44
N THR A 262 -4.14 63.26 87.37
CA THR A 262 -3.96 64.72 87.44
C THR A 262 -5.22 65.42 87.91
N ASN A 263 -6.40 65.01 87.41
CA ASN A 263 -7.69 65.53 87.88
C ASN A 263 -7.95 65.19 89.35
N TYR A 264 -7.61 63.97 89.78
CA TYR A 264 -7.72 63.57 91.18
C TYR A 264 -6.80 64.41 92.07
N LEU A 265 -5.52 64.60 91.69
CA LEU A 265 -4.59 65.46 92.42
C LEU A 265 -5.04 66.92 92.44
N ALA A 266 -5.57 67.45 91.34
CA ALA A 266 -6.11 68.80 91.27
C ALA A 266 -7.30 68.97 92.22
N LYS A 267 -8.22 67.99 92.24
CA LYS A 267 -9.34 67.95 93.19
C LYS A 267 -8.85 67.93 94.64
N GLU A 268 -7.88 67.09 94.99
CA GLU A 268 -7.34 67.06 96.37
C GLU A 268 -6.69 68.39 96.75
N ARG A 269 -5.93 69.00 95.82
CA ARG A 269 -5.31 70.33 96.04
C ARG A 269 -6.33 71.44 96.22
N THR A 270 -7.43 71.44 95.46
CA THR A 270 -8.48 72.46 95.63
C THR A 270 -9.21 72.26 96.96
N LEU A 271 -9.50 71.02 97.35
CA LEU A 271 -10.06 70.71 98.67
C LEU A 271 -9.16 71.17 99.80
N ASP A 272 -7.84 70.95 99.69
CA ASP A 272 -6.88 71.43 100.67
C ASP A 272 -6.81 72.97 100.71
N ALA A 273 -6.79 73.62 99.55
CA ALA A 273 -6.79 75.09 99.49
C ALA A 273 -8.03 75.69 100.16
N VAL A 274 -9.21 75.13 99.92
CA VAL A 274 -10.46 75.53 100.58
C VAL A 274 -10.37 75.35 102.09
N ASN A 275 -9.92 74.19 102.56
CA ASN A 275 -9.78 73.92 103.99
C ASN A 275 -8.75 74.84 104.67
N VAL A 276 -7.63 75.14 104.00
CA VAL A 276 -6.62 76.09 104.49
C VAL A 276 -7.19 77.49 104.58
N LEU A 277 -7.89 77.97 103.54
CA LEU A 277 -8.54 79.28 103.54
C LEU A 277 -9.59 79.40 104.64
N TYR A 278 -10.44 78.38 104.82
CA TYR A 278 -11.42 78.31 105.91
C TYR A 278 -10.73 78.45 107.27
N ARG A 279 -9.70 77.64 107.54
CA ARG A 279 -8.96 77.68 108.81
C ARG A 279 -8.27 79.02 109.05
N LEU A 280 -7.72 79.66 108.02
CA LEU A 280 -7.12 80.99 108.12
C LEU A 280 -8.15 82.06 108.49
N LEU A 281 -9.34 82.01 107.88
CA LEU A 281 -10.43 82.94 108.18
C LEU A 281 -11.01 82.71 109.58
N CYS A 282 -11.15 81.46 110.02
CA CYS A 282 -11.54 81.13 111.39
C CYS A 282 -10.52 81.67 112.41
N ARG A 283 -9.21 81.50 112.16
CA ARG A 283 -8.15 82.08 113.01
C ARG A 283 -8.20 83.60 113.04
N ARG A 284 -8.49 84.28 111.93
CA ARG A 284 -8.62 85.74 111.90
C ARG A 284 -9.77 86.24 112.78
N ARG A 285 -10.83 85.43 112.93
CA ARG A 285 -12.03 85.76 113.71
C ARG A 285 -11.97 85.19 115.14
N ASP A 286 -10.83 84.61 115.54
CA ASP A 286 -10.61 83.89 116.81
C ASP A 286 -11.71 82.84 117.10
N MET A 287 -12.13 82.10 116.08
CA MET A 287 -13.08 80.98 116.20
C MET A 287 -12.37 79.65 115.95
N GLU A 288 -12.74 78.61 116.71
CA GLU A 288 -12.24 77.28 116.44
C GLU A 288 -12.89 76.69 115.17
N PRO A 289 -12.13 75.98 114.31
CA PRO A 289 -12.68 75.39 113.09
C PRO A 289 -13.69 74.28 113.42
N THR A 290 -14.95 74.47 113.04
CA THR A 290 -16.05 73.53 113.31
C THR A 290 -16.23 72.50 112.20
N TYR A 291 -15.97 72.87 110.94
CA TYR A 291 -16.24 72.02 109.78
C TYR A 291 -15.05 71.15 109.37
N MET A 292 -15.33 69.92 108.95
CA MET A 292 -14.35 68.94 108.47
C MET A 292 -14.04 69.14 106.98
N ARG A 293 -12.88 68.61 106.53
CA ARG A 293 -12.41 68.69 105.12
C ARG A 293 -13.42 68.14 104.10
N SER A 294 -14.28 67.21 104.51
CA SER A 294 -15.33 66.62 103.67
C SER A 294 -16.50 67.56 103.38
N ASP A 295 -16.75 68.54 104.26
CA ASP A 295 -17.95 69.38 104.25
C ASP A 295 -17.64 70.70 103.53
N VAL A 296 -17.26 70.55 102.27
CA VAL A 296 -16.72 71.63 101.42
C VAL A 296 -17.75 72.75 101.21
N GLU A 297 -19.02 72.39 101.05
CA GLU A 297 -20.11 73.35 100.79
C GLU A 297 -20.24 74.34 101.96
N ASN A 298 -20.34 73.83 103.19
CA ASN A 298 -20.42 74.66 104.40
C ASN A 298 -19.14 75.48 104.62
N CYS A 299 -17.96 74.92 104.33
CA CYS A 299 -16.70 75.65 104.39
C CYS A 299 -16.67 76.81 103.38
N MET A 300 -17.15 76.59 102.16
CA MET A 300 -17.17 77.59 101.10
C MET A 300 -18.21 78.69 101.36
N ASP A 301 -19.37 78.35 101.90
CA ASP A 301 -20.38 79.34 102.29
C ASP A 301 -19.86 80.26 103.38
N PHE A 302 -19.19 79.70 104.40
CA PHE A 302 -18.53 80.50 105.44
C PHE A 302 -17.42 81.40 104.87
N ILE A 303 -16.56 80.86 103.99
CA ILE A 303 -15.51 81.65 103.31
C ILE A 303 -16.15 82.80 102.53
N LYS A 304 -17.24 82.54 101.80
CA LYS A 304 -17.94 83.53 100.97
C LYS A 304 -18.51 84.66 101.81
N GLU A 305 -19.25 84.34 102.88
CA GLU A 305 -19.81 85.33 103.80
C GLU A 305 -18.72 86.21 104.43
N GLU A 306 -17.61 85.61 104.88
CA GLU A 306 -16.51 86.34 105.52
C GLU A 306 -15.74 87.21 104.52
N VAL A 307 -15.55 86.74 103.27
CA VAL A 307 -14.94 87.54 102.20
C VAL A 307 -15.86 88.71 101.80
N GLU A 308 -17.17 88.51 101.73
CA GLU A 308 -18.14 89.58 101.48
C GLU A 308 -18.13 90.62 102.61
N LEU A 309 -18.04 90.19 103.86
CA LEU A 309 -17.89 91.07 105.02
C LEU A 309 -16.57 91.86 104.97
N LEU A 310 -15.46 91.19 104.64
CA LEU A 310 -14.15 91.83 104.42
C LEU A 310 -14.20 92.88 103.32
N LYS A 311 -14.84 92.57 102.18
CA LYS A 311 -15.03 93.51 101.07
C LYS A 311 -15.89 94.70 101.50
N ALA A 312 -16.94 94.47 102.29
CA ALA A 312 -17.77 95.55 102.83
C ALA A 312 -16.97 96.47 103.76
N ILE A 313 -16.12 95.91 104.64
CA ILE A 313 -15.24 96.69 105.53
C ILE A 313 -14.20 97.48 104.72
N LEU A 314 -13.57 96.87 103.71
CA LEU A 314 -12.64 97.57 102.83
C LEU A 314 -13.30 98.73 102.12
N LYS A 315 -14.51 98.51 101.58
CA LYS A 315 -15.29 99.57 100.91
C LYS A 315 -15.61 100.72 101.88
N GLN A 316 -15.98 100.43 103.12
CA GLN A 316 -16.18 101.45 104.16
C GLN A 316 -14.87 102.17 104.56
N PHE A 317 -13.72 101.48 104.52
CA PHE A 317 -12.41 102.08 104.76
C PHE A 317 -11.96 102.99 103.60
N GLU A 318 -12.25 102.61 102.36
CA GLU A 318 -12.00 103.42 101.17
C GLU A 318 -12.90 104.67 101.16
N GLU A 319 -14.18 104.53 101.52
CA GLU A 319 -15.10 105.66 101.73
C GLU A 319 -14.65 106.59 102.89
N ARG A 320 -14.02 106.05 103.94
CA ARG A 320 -13.40 106.83 105.03
C ARG A 320 -12.05 107.48 104.64
N LYS A 321 -11.27 106.87 103.75
CA LYS A 321 -10.03 107.48 103.23
C LYS A 321 -10.33 108.61 102.25
N ALA A 322 -11.40 108.48 101.45
CA ALA A 322 -11.87 109.53 100.55
C ALA A 322 -12.34 110.81 101.27
N THR A 323 -12.62 110.74 102.58
CA THR A 323 -13.09 111.87 103.40
C THR A 323 -12.01 112.54 104.27
N LYS A 324 -10.74 112.09 104.22
CA LYS A 324 -9.62 112.69 104.99
C LYS A 324 -8.32 112.84 104.18
N VAL A 325 -8.29 113.75 103.21
CA VAL A 325 -7.07 114.50 102.79
C VAL A 325 -7.47 115.87 102.24
N PRO A 326 -7.11 116.99 102.91
CA PRO A 326 -6.80 118.27 102.27
C PRO A 326 -5.29 118.55 102.28
N ASP A 327 -4.76 118.82 101.08
CA ASP A 327 -3.82 119.87 100.70
C ASP A 327 -2.59 120.21 101.59
N LYS A 328 -1.38 119.74 101.17
CA LYS A 328 -0.27 120.58 100.67
C LYS A 328 1.00 119.78 100.33
N MET A 329 1.51 120.07 99.11
CA MET A 329 2.78 119.72 98.44
C MET A 329 4.05 120.27 99.16
N PRO A 330 5.30 120.20 98.61
CA PRO A 330 5.88 119.46 97.44
C PRO A 330 7.19 118.69 97.78
N GLY A 331 7.75 117.94 96.82
CA GLY A 331 9.13 117.42 96.93
C GLY A 331 9.55 116.40 95.86
N THR A 332 10.27 116.88 94.86
CA THR A 332 10.86 116.21 93.69
C THR A 332 12.06 115.33 94.03
N THR A 333 12.21 114.17 93.36
CA THR A 333 13.42 113.54 92.74
C THR A 333 13.14 112.03 92.56
N ALA A 334 12.91 111.49 91.36
CA ALA A 334 13.85 111.18 90.28
C ALA A 334 14.59 109.84 90.46
N ILE A 335 14.73 109.14 89.32
CA ILE A 335 15.81 108.22 88.89
C ILE A 335 15.49 106.71 88.83
N ASP A 336 15.56 106.22 87.58
CA ASP A 336 15.98 104.91 87.00
C ASP A 336 15.28 103.61 87.42
N GLY A 337 15.15 102.57 86.60
CA GLY A 337 15.62 102.22 85.25
C GLY A 337 14.75 101.03 84.78
N ALA A 338 14.70 100.71 83.48
CA ALA A 338 15.45 99.61 82.87
C ALA A 338 15.10 98.24 83.54
N GLU A 339 14.65 97.19 82.86
CA GLU A 339 15.20 96.52 81.68
C GLU A 339 14.19 95.47 81.18
N CYS A 340 14.28 95.17 79.88
CA CYS A 340 13.92 93.93 79.15
C CYS A 340 12.56 93.25 79.33
#